data_AF-A0A8H9G9B3-F1
#
_entry.id   AF-A0A8H9G9B3-F1
#
_cell.length_a   1.000
_cell.length_b   1.000
_cell.length_c   1.000
_cell.angle_alpha   90.00
_cell.angle_beta   90.00
_cell.angle_gamma   90.00
#
_symmetry.space_group_name_H-M   'P 1'
#
loop_
_entity.id
_entity.type
_entity.pdbx_description
1 polymer ?
#
loop_
_entity_poly.entity_id
_entity_poly.type
_entity_poly.pdbx_seq_one_letter_code
_entity_poly.pdbx_strand_id
1 'polypeptide(L)'
;MLANDIHHLHVPSSPTVSGDPRNGGSAFVSVSRPDLDADRYRTTVEQVTGSGPTRWTAGDRDSAPVLSPDGRTLAFLRVVADEHGAERPQVAVAPVDGGEARVVTTLPLGAGAPSGRPIRRASP
;
A
#
# COMPACT_ATOMS: atom_id res chain seq x y z
N MET A 1 -15.43 22.27 9.20
CA MET A 1 -15.30 21.46 7.97
C MET A 1 -16.63 21.53 7.25
N LEU A 2 -16.64 22.10 6.05
CA LEU A 2 -17.80 22.11 5.18
C LEU A 2 -17.86 20.80 4.40
N ALA A 3 -19.05 20.40 3.92
CA ALA A 3 -19.22 19.18 3.13
C ALA A 3 -18.31 19.17 1.89
N ASN A 4 -18.06 20.34 1.31
CA ASN A 4 -17.22 20.46 0.11
C ASN A 4 -15.73 20.29 0.39
N ASP A 5 -15.26 20.32 1.64
CA ASP A 5 -13.82 20.19 1.96
C ASP A 5 -13.33 18.74 1.88
N ILE A 6 -14.24 17.77 1.73
CA ILE A 6 -13.92 16.34 1.84
C ILE A 6 -12.92 15.87 0.77
N HIS A 7 -12.90 16.48 -0.41
CA HIS A 7 -11.96 16.15 -1.48
C HIS A 7 -10.50 16.54 -1.18
N HIS A 8 -10.27 17.34 -0.14
CA HIS A 8 -8.92 17.69 0.34
C HIS A 8 -8.39 16.71 1.39
N LEU A 9 -9.19 15.71 1.80
CA LEU A 9 -8.75 14.75 2.81
C LEU A 9 -7.72 13.78 2.23
N HIS A 10 -6.59 13.69 2.93
CA HIS A 10 -5.59 12.65 2.77
C HIS A 10 -5.54 11.83 4.05
N VAL A 11 -5.99 10.58 3.96
CA VAL A 11 -6.09 9.69 5.11
C VAL A 11 -5.00 8.62 5.00
N PRO A 12 -3.89 8.74 5.74
CA PRO A 12 -2.84 7.73 5.77
C PRO A 12 -3.25 6.52 6.62
N SER A 13 -2.81 5.33 6.21
CA SER A 13 -2.87 4.12 7.02
C SER A 13 -1.73 4.07 8.06
N SER A 14 -1.75 3.04 8.91
CA SER A 14 -0.54 2.67 9.67
C SER A 14 0.63 2.39 8.71
N PRO A 15 1.86 2.85 9.03
CA PRO A 15 3.04 2.60 8.22
C PRO A 15 3.60 1.18 8.41
N THR A 16 4.27 0.67 7.38
CA THR A 16 5.27 -0.41 7.52
C THR A 16 6.66 0.18 7.24
N VAL A 17 7.67 -0.20 8.02
CA VAL A 17 8.98 0.48 8.01
C VAL A 17 10.07 -0.46 7.49
N SER A 18 10.89 0.04 6.56
CA SER A 18 12.08 -0.60 6.02
C SER A 18 13.35 0.08 6.52
N GLY A 19 14.27 -0.69 7.09
CA GLY A 19 15.52 -0.19 7.67
C GLY A 19 15.34 0.63 8.95
N ASP A 20 16.45 1.17 9.49
CA ASP A 20 16.39 2.12 10.62
C ASP A 20 16.13 3.53 10.06
N PRO A 21 15.01 4.20 10.45
CA PRO A 21 14.72 5.57 10.02
C PRO A 21 15.83 6.56 10.33
N ARG A 22 16.66 6.31 11.36
CA ARG A 22 17.80 7.15 11.75
C ARG A 22 18.98 7.03 10.78
N ASN A 23 19.02 5.96 9.99
CA ASN A 23 20.09 5.66 9.03
C ASN A 23 19.57 5.64 7.58
N GLY A 24 18.57 6.47 7.27
CA GLY A 24 18.02 6.58 5.91
C GLY A 24 16.98 5.52 5.55
N GLY A 25 16.33 4.90 6.54
CA GLY A 25 15.18 4.01 6.31
C GLY A 25 13.97 4.73 5.70
N SER A 26 13.03 3.96 5.17
CA SER A 26 11.78 4.47 4.59
C SER A 26 10.57 3.83 5.24
N ALA A 27 9.44 4.52 5.20
CA ALA A 27 8.14 3.96 5.56
C ALA A 27 7.26 3.84 4.30
N PHE A 28 6.40 2.84 4.27
CA PHE A 28 5.36 2.68 3.26
C PHE A 28 4.00 2.86 3.91
N VAL A 29 3.18 3.73 3.34
CA VAL A 29 1.86 4.11 3.85
C VAL A 29 0.89 4.09 2.69
N SER A 30 -0.30 3.52 2.88
CA SER A 30 -1.38 3.76 1.92
C SER A 30 -2.10 5.06 2.26
N VAL A 31 -2.31 5.92 1.26
CA VAL A 31 -3.01 7.21 1.42
C VAL A 31 -4.30 7.17 0.64
N SER A 32 -5.42 7.25 1.36
CA SER A 32 -6.77 7.29 0.78
C SER A 32 -7.23 8.73 0.57
N ARG A 33 -7.83 8.97 -0.59
CA ARG A 33 -8.32 10.28 -1.06
C ARG A 33 -9.71 10.11 -1.68
N PRO A 34 -10.71 10.91 -1.28
CA PRO A 34 -12.00 10.93 -1.97
C PRO A 34 -11.85 11.45 -3.41
N ASP A 35 -12.41 10.73 -4.37
CA ASP A 35 -12.65 11.19 -5.75
C ASP A 35 -14.17 11.29 -5.92
N LEU A 36 -14.68 12.52 -5.84
CA LEU A 36 -16.11 12.81 -5.89
C LEU A 36 -16.71 12.63 -7.29
N ASP A 37 -15.91 12.87 -8.34
CA ASP A 37 -16.37 12.72 -9.72
C ASP A 37 -16.60 11.25 -10.07
N ALA A 38 -15.74 10.37 -9.55
CA ALA A 38 -15.83 8.94 -9.77
C ALA A 38 -16.55 8.16 -8.66
N ASP A 39 -17.14 8.87 -7.68
CA ASP A 39 -17.83 8.33 -6.50
C ASP A 39 -17.07 7.17 -5.82
N ARG A 40 -15.77 7.39 -5.57
CA ARG A 40 -14.90 6.36 -5.00
C ARG A 40 -13.72 6.94 -4.24
N TYR A 41 -13.09 6.12 -3.43
CA TYR A 41 -11.78 6.43 -2.88
C TYR A 41 -10.68 6.00 -3.86
N ARG A 42 -9.71 6.87 -4.07
CA ARG A 42 -8.41 6.51 -4.64
C ARG A 42 -7.45 6.21 -3.49
N THR A 43 -6.70 5.14 -3.62
CA THR A 43 -5.68 4.76 -2.64
C THR A 43 -4.40 4.40 -3.35
N THR A 44 -3.31 5.01 -2.92
CA THR A 44 -1.96 4.73 -3.44
C THR A 44 -1.07 4.35 -2.28
N VAL A 45 -0.08 3.48 -2.52
CA VAL A 45 1.02 3.33 -1.57
C VAL A 45 2.05 4.41 -1.86
N GLU A 46 2.46 5.11 -0.81
CA GLU A 46 3.48 6.15 -0.83
C GLU A 46 4.68 5.69 -0.03
N GLN A 47 5.88 5.98 -0.55
CA GLN A 47 7.13 5.84 0.16
C GLN A 47 7.46 7.17 0.83
N VAL A 48 7.68 7.13 2.14
CA VAL A 48 8.07 8.28 2.95
C VAL A 48 9.51 8.12 3.37
N THR A 49 10.34 9.09 3.02
CA THR A 49 11.75 9.18 3.44
C THR A 49 11.98 10.53 4.14
N GLY A 50 13.24 10.80 4.53
CA GLY A 50 13.62 12.12 5.07
C GLY A 50 13.36 13.29 4.11
N SER A 51 13.22 13.03 2.80
CA SER A 51 12.88 14.06 1.80
C SER A 51 11.36 14.26 1.62
N GLY A 52 10.52 13.48 2.31
CA GLY A 52 9.06 13.55 2.22
C GLY A 52 8.41 12.36 1.51
N PRO A 53 7.08 12.40 1.35
CA PRO A 53 6.31 11.34 0.69
C PRO A 53 6.43 11.42 -0.83
N THR A 54 6.54 10.26 -1.47
CA THR A 54 6.48 10.11 -2.93
C THR A 54 5.56 8.95 -3.27
N ARG A 55 4.81 9.06 -4.37
CA ARG A 55 3.97 7.96 -4.86
C ARG A 55 4.85 6.78 -5.25
N TRP A 56 4.58 5.62 -4.67
CA TRP A 56 5.37 4.40 -4.91
C TRP A 56 4.66 3.42 -5.85
N THR A 57 3.33 3.26 -5.74
CA THR A 57 2.57 2.47 -6.74
C THR A 57 1.97 3.31 -7.86
N ALA A 58 1.92 2.74 -9.07
CA ALA A 58 1.20 3.30 -10.21
C ALA A 58 -0.32 3.06 -10.17
N GLY A 59 -0.80 2.04 -9.45
CA GLY A 59 -2.24 1.77 -9.28
C GLY A 59 -2.93 2.83 -8.42
N ASP A 60 -4.26 2.93 -8.54
CA ASP A 60 -5.08 3.93 -7.85
C ASP A 60 -6.03 3.33 -6.79
N ARG A 61 -5.93 2.02 -6.56
CA ARG A 61 -6.63 1.26 -5.50
C ARG A 61 -5.70 0.23 -4.87
N ASP A 62 -4.57 0.73 -4.40
CA ASP A 62 -3.53 -0.03 -3.73
C ASP A 62 -3.50 0.29 -2.23
N SER A 63 -3.54 -0.72 -1.36
CA SER A 63 -3.74 -0.55 0.10
C SER A 63 -3.06 -1.63 0.94
N ALA A 64 -3.07 -1.45 2.27
CA ALA A 64 -2.53 -2.42 3.23
C ALA A 64 -1.08 -2.88 2.93
N PRO A 65 -0.12 -1.94 2.79
CA PRO A 65 1.27 -2.31 2.52
C PRO A 65 1.89 -3.03 3.72
N VAL A 66 2.59 -4.12 3.44
CA VAL A 66 3.28 -4.96 4.40
C VAL A 66 4.65 -5.31 3.85
N LEU A 67 5.68 -4.94 4.60
CA LEU A 67 7.06 -5.27 4.27
C LEU A 67 7.37 -6.73 4.60
N SER A 68 8.11 -7.41 3.73
CA SER A 68 8.68 -8.72 4.01
C SER A 68 9.71 -8.64 5.15
N PRO A 69 9.92 -9.72 5.92
CA PRO A 69 10.89 -9.72 7.02
C PRO A 69 12.34 -9.42 6.61
N ASP A 70 12.71 -9.73 5.36
CA ASP A 70 14.02 -9.42 4.80
C ASP A 70 14.14 -7.98 4.26
N GLY A 71 13.05 -7.21 4.29
CA GLY A 71 13.00 -5.81 3.87
C GLY A 71 13.04 -5.59 2.35
N ARG A 72 12.97 -6.64 1.53
CA ARG A 72 13.18 -6.56 0.08
C ARG A 72 11.91 -6.46 -0.74
N THR A 73 10.80 -6.95 -0.22
CA THR A 73 9.53 -7.06 -0.94
C THR A 73 8.43 -6.36 -0.17
N LEU A 74 7.61 -5.58 -0.87
CA LEU A 74 6.38 -5.03 -0.32
C LEU A 74 5.20 -5.83 -0.88
N ALA A 75 4.40 -6.44 0.01
CA ALA A 75 3.10 -6.99 -0.33
C ALA A 75 2.02 -5.95 -0.05
N PHE A 76 0.99 -5.89 -0.88
CA PHE A 76 -0.13 -4.97 -0.71
C PHE A 76 -1.37 -5.52 -1.41
N LEU A 77 -2.54 -4.98 -1.08
CA LEU A 77 -3.78 -5.25 -1.81
C LEU A 77 -3.88 -4.32 -3.01
N ARG A 78 -4.19 -4.87 -4.18
CA ARG A 78 -4.55 -4.15 -5.39
C ARG A 78 -5.92 -4.58 -5.87
N VAL A 79 -6.82 -3.64 -6.13
CA VAL A 79 -8.09 -3.96 -6.79
C VAL A 79 -7.85 -4.19 -8.28
N VAL A 80 -8.20 -5.38 -8.77
CA VAL A 80 -8.15 -5.76 -10.19
C VAL A 80 -9.50 -6.34 -10.62
N ALA A 81 -9.84 -6.16 -11.90
CA ALA A 81 -10.98 -6.82 -12.51
C ALA A 81 -10.65 -8.28 -12.85
N ASP A 82 -11.58 -9.19 -12.57
CA ASP A 82 -11.52 -10.56 -13.11
C ASP A 82 -12.01 -10.61 -14.57
N GLU A 83 -12.04 -11.82 -15.15
CA GLU A 83 -12.47 -12.04 -16.54
C GLU A 83 -13.92 -11.62 -16.81
N HIS A 84 -14.74 -11.52 -15.78
CA HIS A 84 -16.14 -11.07 -15.86
C HIS A 84 -16.30 -9.58 -15.51
N GLY A 85 -15.19 -8.86 -15.31
CA GLY A 85 -15.17 -7.44 -14.97
C GLY A 85 -15.45 -7.15 -13.49
N ALA A 86 -15.60 -8.17 -12.62
CA ALA A 86 -15.82 -7.92 -11.20
C ALA A 86 -14.50 -7.51 -10.53
N GLU A 87 -14.53 -6.35 -9.87
CA GLU A 87 -13.35 -5.76 -9.25
C GLU A 87 -13.17 -6.26 -7.81
N ARG A 88 -12.04 -6.90 -7.54
CA ARG A 88 -11.76 -7.51 -6.23
C ARG A 88 -10.33 -7.21 -5.79
N PRO A 89 -10.10 -6.98 -4.48
CA PRO A 89 -8.75 -6.85 -3.96
C PRO A 89 -8.00 -8.18 -4.13
N GLN A 90 -6.77 -8.12 -4.63
CA GLN A 90 -5.85 -9.26 -4.73
C GLN A 90 -4.52 -8.88 -4.11
N VAL A 91 -3.75 -9.87 -3.66
CA VAL A 91 -2.39 -9.59 -3.20
C VAL A 91 -1.51 -9.32 -4.41
N ALA A 92 -0.82 -8.19 -4.38
CA ALA A 92 0.27 -7.87 -5.27
C ALA A 92 1.57 -7.74 -4.47
N VAL A 93 2.71 -7.97 -5.13
CA VAL A 93 4.03 -7.78 -4.54
C VAL A 93 4.94 -7.03 -5.50
N ALA A 94 5.82 -6.19 -4.97
CA ALA A 94 6.90 -5.56 -5.76
C ALA A 94 8.18 -5.39 -4.93
N PRO A 95 9.35 -5.26 -5.58
CA PRO A 95 10.61 -4.93 -4.92
C PRO A 95 10.56 -3.53 -4.29
N VAL A 96 11.09 -3.39 -3.07
CA VAL A 96 11.07 -2.16 -2.27
C VAL A 96 11.85 -1.01 -2.93
N ASP A 97 12.92 -1.35 -3.63
CA ASP A 97 13.78 -0.45 -4.41
C ASP A 97 13.16 -0.02 -5.75
N GLY A 98 11.93 -0.46 -6.02
CA GLY A 98 11.19 -0.14 -7.23
C GLY A 98 11.19 -1.27 -8.23
N GLY A 99 10.25 -1.21 -9.17
CA GLY A 99 10.01 -2.27 -10.14
C GLY A 99 8.52 -2.50 -10.36
N GLU A 100 8.19 -3.40 -11.27
CA GLU A 100 6.80 -3.70 -11.58
C GLU A 100 6.16 -4.56 -10.49
N ALA A 101 4.97 -4.12 -10.04
CA ALA A 101 4.17 -4.90 -9.12
C ALA A 101 3.47 -6.05 -9.85
N ARG A 102 3.60 -7.26 -9.33
CA ARG A 102 2.92 -8.46 -9.84
C ARG A 102 1.78 -8.85 -8.92
N VAL A 103 0.61 -9.14 -9.48
CA VAL A 103 -0.51 -9.75 -8.75
C VAL A 103 -0.19 -11.24 -8.58
N VAL A 104 -0.35 -11.77 -7.36
CA VAL A 104 0.05 -13.14 -6.99
C VAL A 104 -1.12 -14.01 -6.55
N THR A 105 -2.34 -13.45 -6.52
CA THR A 105 -3.57 -14.17 -6.20
C THR A 105 -4.65 -13.90 -7.24
N THR A 106 -5.52 -14.90 -7.42
CA THR A 106 -6.72 -14.80 -8.25
C THR A 106 -7.89 -15.42 -7.50
N LEU A 107 -8.22 -14.84 -6.33
CA LEU A 107 -9.25 -15.38 -5.45
C LEU A 107 -10.64 -14.90 -5.89
N PRO A 108 -11.63 -15.79 -6.07
CA PRO A 108 -12.96 -15.43 -6.53
C PRO A 108 -13.70 -14.44 -5.64
N LEU A 109 -13.35 -14.31 -4.35
CA LEU A 109 -13.95 -13.35 -3.42
C LEU A 109 -12.99 -12.21 -3.03
N GLY A 110 -11.82 -12.15 -3.66
CA GLY A 110 -10.73 -11.27 -3.26
C GLY A 110 -9.90 -11.82 -2.10
N ALA A 111 -8.74 -11.20 -1.91
CA ALA A 111 -7.84 -11.46 -0.80
C ALA A 111 -8.08 -10.49 0.36
N GLY A 112 -7.85 -10.98 1.58
CA GLY A 112 -7.71 -10.13 2.77
C GLY A 112 -6.33 -9.48 2.85
N ALA A 113 -6.18 -8.50 3.75
CA ALA A 113 -4.92 -7.80 3.95
C ALA A 113 -3.77 -8.79 4.23
N PRO A 114 -2.62 -8.67 3.56
CA PRO A 114 -1.45 -9.47 3.89
C PRO A 114 -1.02 -9.20 5.33
N SER A 115 -0.36 -10.16 5.96
CA SER A 115 0.23 -9.97 7.29
C SER A 115 1.73 -10.26 7.24
N GLY A 116 2.52 -9.36 7.80
CA GLY A 116 3.96 -9.53 7.95
C GLY A 116 4.17 -10.14 9.32
N ARG A 117 4.75 -11.34 9.41
CA ARG A 117 5.18 -11.86 10.71
C ARG A 117 6.38 -11.04 11.19
N PRO A 118 6.29 -10.33 12.33
CA PRO A 118 7.44 -9.62 12.87
C PRO A 118 8.43 -10.65 13.44
N ILE A 119 9.68 -10.62 12.98
CA ILE A 119 10.78 -11.32 13.66
C ILE A 119 11.23 -10.44 14.83
N ARG A 120 10.87 -10.81 16.06
CA ARG A 120 11.52 -10.26 17.25
C ARG A 120 12.94 -10.82 17.31
N ARG A 121 13.96 -9.98 17.12
CA ARG A 121 15.33 -10.33 17.46
C ARG A 121 15.40 -10.50 18.97
N ALA A 122 15.65 -11.72 19.44
CA ALA A 122 16.05 -11.94 20.83
C ALA A 122 17.36 -11.18 21.07
N SER A 123 17.40 -10.32 22.10
CA SER A 123 18.67 -9.82 22.61
C SER A 123 19.42 -10.94 23.32
N PRO A 124 20.77 -10.94 23.27
CA PRO A 124 21.62 -11.93 23.92
C PRO A 124 21.56 -11.86 25.45
#